data_AF-A0A1I0F9X2-F1
#
_entry.id   AF-A0A1I0F9X2-F1
#
_cell.length_a   1.000
_cell.length_b   1.000
_cell.length_c   1.000
_cell.angle_alpha   90.00
_cell.angle_beta   90.00
_cell.angle_gamma   90.00
#
_symmetry.space_group_name_H-M   'P 1'
#
loop_
_entity.id
_entity.type
_entity.pdbx_description
1 polymer ?
#
loop_
_entity_poly.entity_id
_entity_poly.type
_entity_poly.pdbx_seq_one_letter_code
_entity_poly.pdbx_strand_id
1 'polypeptide(L)'
;MENTNIIFFEEYKKLENICRQMYDGNSGVTSYIEDMEDTAISIHLNIRGWDHTLDYLKRVRHIRNQLAHDATFDIELSTQEDIDWVRDFYDKILHTRDPLALRYQMEQPRKNEAKKVHDSSTKQTSQSSQTMPINRTGQGVNEDKFTRMDNQIRHGLEKNKIAGLAMTIFIVLIVVIVLVLLVLVV
;
A
#
# COMPACT_ATOMS: atom_id res chain seq x y z
N MET A 1 -28.35 19.26 -0.29
CA MET A 1 -27.13 18.52 -0.66
C MET A 1 -26.71 17.73 0.55
N GLU A 2 -26.51 16.43 0.41
CA GLU A 2 -25.88 15.63 1.45
C GLU A 2 -24.43 16.12 1.58
N ASN A 3 -23.94 16.27 2.81
CA ASN A 3 -22.58 16.78 3.03
C ASN A 3 -21.59 15.66 2.66
N THR A 4 -20.92 15.81 1.51
CA THR A 4 -19.95 14.86 0.96
C THR A 4 -18.89 14.47 1.99
N ASN A 5 -18.45 15.40 2.84
CA ASN A 5 -17.49 15.13 3.91
C ASN A 5 -18.02 14.13 4.95
N ILE A 6 -19.31 14.21 5.32
CA ILE A 6 -19.92 13.29 6.29
C ILE A 6 -19.98 11.88 5.69
N ILE A 7 -20.44 11.77 4.45
CA ILE A 7 -20.50 10.48 3.75
C ILE A 7 -19.09 9.89 3.62
N PHE A 8 -18.13 10.69 3.15
CA PHE A 8 -16.74 10.29 3.02
C PHE A 8 -16.17 9.78 4.35
N PHE A 9 -16.42 10.48 5.45
CA PHE A 9 -15.91 10.09 6.76
C PHE A 9 -16.44 8.72 7.21
N GLU A 10 -17.74 8.47 7.00
CA GLU A 10 -18.35 7.18 7.31
C GLU A 10 -17.84 6.04 6.39
N GLU A 11 -17.68 6.29 5.09
CA GLU A 11 -17.11 5.29 4.17
C GLU A 11 -15.64 5.00 4.47
N TYR A 12 -14.84 6.05 4.75
CA TYR A 12 -13.45 5.90 5.15
C TYR A 12 -13.33 5.08 6.44
N LYS A 13 -14.24 5.26 7.40
CA LYS A 13 -14.26 4.47 8.64
C LYS A 13 -14.47 2.98 8.39
N LYS A 14 -15.28 2.59 7.39
CA LYS A 14 -15.42 1.19 6.97
C LYS A 14 -14.11 0.66 6.40
N LEU A 15 -13.47 1.42 5.51
CA LEU A 15 -12.16 1.10 4.94
C LEU A 15 -11.07 0.96 6.03
N GLU A 16 -11.01 1.90 6.96
CA GLU A 16 -10.12 1.87 8.11
C GLU A 16 -10.29 0.60 8.94
N ASN A 17 -11.54 0.18 9.19
CA ASN A 17 -11.84 -0.99 9.98
C ASN A 17 -11.51 -2.32 9.27
N ILE A 18 -11.73 -2.44 7.96
CA ILE A 18 -11.35 -3.66 7.24
C ILE A 18 -9.83 -3.77 7.12
N CYS A 19 -9.13 -2.65 6.90
CA CYS A 19 -7.66 -2.64 6.96
C CYS A 19 -7.16 -3.02 8.36
N ARG A 20 -7.79 -2.53 9.44
CA ARG A 20 -7.40 -2.88 10.81
C ARG A 20 -7.47 -4.39 11.08
N GLN A 21 -8.50 -5.05 10.54
CA GLN A 21 -8.68 -6.49 10.65
C GLN A 21 -7.60 -7.30 9.93
N MET A 22 -6.96 -6.75 8.90
CA MET A 22 -5.88 -7.43 8.17
C MET A 22 -4.54 -7.41 8.90
N TYR A 23 -4.30 -6.41 9.78
CA TYR A 23 -2.98 -6.17 10.38
C TYR A 23 -2.90 -6.44 11.89
N ASP A 24 -3.91 -7.08 12.51
CA ASP A 24 -3.97 -7.39 13.95
C ASP A 24 -3.53 -6.22 14.87
N GLY A 25 -3.73 -4.98 14.43
CA GLY A 25 -3.07 -3.81 15.01
C GLY A 25 -3.80 -2.50 14.70
N ASN A 26 -3.42 -1.40 15.34
CA ASN A 26 -4.27 -0.20 15.41
C ASN A 26 -4.26 0.71 14.16
N SER A 27 -3.32 0.55 13.23
CA SER A 27 -3.01 1.59 12.24
C SER A 27 -3.79 1.50 10.91
N GLY A 28 -4.66 0.50 10.74
CA GLY A 28 -5.68 0.46 9.67
C GLY A 28 -5.14 0.75 8.26
N VAL A 29 -5.66 1.80 7.61
CA VAL A 29 -5.22 2.21 6.26
C VAL A 29 -3.73 2.57 6.22
N THR A 30 -3.15 3.06 7.33
CA THR A 30 -1.72 3.39 7.38
C THR A 30 -0.86 2.15 7.20
N SER A 31 -1.20 1.03 7.86
CA SER A 31 -0.47 -0.23 7.68
C SER A 31 -0.60 -0.77 6.26
N TYR A 32 -1.77 -0.59 5.63
CA TYR A 32 -1.95 -0.97 4.22
C TYR A 32 -1.04 -0.15 3.29
N ILE A 33 -0.94 1.17 3.52
CA ILE A 33 -0.05 2.06 2.76
C ILE A 33 1.41 1.65 2.96
N GLU A 34 1.83 1.40 4.21
CA GLU A 34 3.20 1.00 4.53
C GLU A 34 3.56 -0.32 3.81
N ASP A 35 2.67 -1.30 3.82
CA ASP A 35 2.88 -2.58 3.14
C ASP A 35 2.95 -2.42 1.61
N MET A 36 2.20 -1.46 1.04
CA MET A 36 2.34 -1.09 -0.36
C MET A 36 3.67 -0.38 -0.67
N GLU A 37 4.15 0.48 0.24
CA GLU A 37 5.42 1.20 0.08
C GLU A 37 6.64 0.27 0.23
N ASP A 38 6.55 -0.71 1.11
CA ASP A 38 7.61 -1.68 1.40
C ASP A 38 7.67 -2.82 0.36
N THR A 39 6.69 -2.90 -0.55
CA THR A 39 6.69 -3.91 -1.61
C THR A 39 7.81 -3.67 -2.62
N ALA A 40 8.52 -4.75 -2.98
CA ALA A 40 9.61 -4.69 -3.95
C ALA A 40 9.15 -4.18 -5.33
N ILE A 41 10.01 -3.38 -5.98
CA ILE A 41 9.75 -2.78 -7.30
C ILE A 41 9.47 -3.83 -8.38
N SER A 42 10.05 -5.02 -8.27
CA SER A 42 9.80 -6.12 -9.20
C SER A 42 8.35 -6.64 -9.15
N ILE A 43 7.68 -6.51 -8.00
CA ILE A 43 6.33 -7.01 -7.79
C ILE A 43 5.31 -5.97 -8.19
N HIS A 44 5.43 -4.74 -7.67
CA HIS A 44 4.38 -3.74 -7.90
C HIS A 44 4.27 -3.30 -9.37
N LEU A 45 5.36 -3.33 -10.15
CA LEU A 45 5.32 -3.05 -11.60
C LEU A 45 4.48 -4.06 -12.39
N ASN A 46 4.27 -5.26 -11.84
CA ASN A 46 3.44 -6.29 -12.46
C ASN A 46 1.96 -6.18 -12.06
N ILE A 47 1.61 -5.31 -11.11
CA ILE A 47 0.25 -5.15 -10.60
C ILE A 47 -0.31 -3.83 -11.14
N ARG A 48 -1.30 -3.95 -12.04
CA ARG A 48 -1.91 -2.77 -12.69
C ARG A 48 -2.56 -1.85 -11.66
N GLY A 49 -2.22 -0.56 -11.75
CA GLY A 49 -2.83 0.47 -10.92
C GLY A 49 -2.29 0.55 -9.49
N TRP A 50 -1.13 -0.08 -9.22
CA TRP A 50 -0.47 0.00 -7.92
C TRP A 50 -0.22 1.44 -7.47
N ASP A 51 0.52 2.22 -8.27
CA ASP A 51 0.89 3.60 -7.92
C ASP A 51 -0.35 4.48 -7.77
N HIS A 52 -1.30 4.36 -8.70
CA HIS A 52 -2.58 5.07 -8.59
C HIS A 52 -3.32 4.73 -7.29
N THR A 53 -3.34 3.46 -6.88
CA THR A 53 -3.99 3.04 -5.63
C THR A 53 -3.27 3.62 -4.42
N LEU A 54 -1.93 3.56 -4.41
CA LEU A 54 -1.11 4.09 -3.33
C LEU A 54 -1.29 5.61 -3.18
N ASP A 55 -1.28 6.34 -4.29
CA ASP A 55 -1.48 7.78 -4.30
C ASP A 55 -2.88 8.17 -3.81
N TYR A 56 -3.92 7.44 -4.25
CA TYR A 56 -5.29 7.69 -3.80
C TYR A 56 -5.46 7.36 -2.30
N LEU A 57 -4.85 6.27 -1.80
CA LEU A 57 -4.86 5.95 -0.37
C LEU A 57 -4.25 7.08 0.47
N LYS A 58 -3.12 7.64 0.02
CA LYS A 58 -2.48 8.78 0.68
C LYS A 58 -3.39 10.01 0.66
N ARG A 59 -4.05 10.28 -0.47
CA ARG A 59 -5.02 11.36 -0.62
C ARG A 59 -6.19 11.21 0.35
N VAL A 60 -6.89 10.08 0.35
CA VAL A 60 -8.07 9.90 1.22
C VAL A 60 -7.69 9.89 2.70
N ARG A 61 -6.50 9.38 3.07
CA ARG A 61 -5.97 9.50 4.43
C ARG A 61 -5.73 10.97 4.81
N HIS A 62 -5.21 11.77 3.89
CA HIS A 62 -5.00 13.20 4.11
C HIS A 62 -6.34 13.94 4.31
N ILE A 63 -7.33 13.67 3.46
CA ILE A 63 -8.69 14.24 3.60
C ILE A 63 -9.26 13.87 4.98
N ARG A 64 -9.18 12.59 5.39
CA ARG A 64 -9.63 12.17 6.73
C ARG A 64 -8.93 12.92 7.85
N ASN A 65 -7.60 13.13 7.73
CA ASN A 65 -6.84 13.86 8.74
C ASN A 65 -7.27 15.32 8.83
N GLN A 66 -7.52 15.99 7.70
CA GLN A 66 -8.04 17.35 7.69
C GLN A 66 -9.41 17.42 8.35
N LEU A 67 -10.33 16.52 7.99
CA LEU A 67 -11.67 16.45 8.60
C LEU A 67 -11.64 16.17 10.10
N ALA A 68 -10.64 15.43 10.60
CA ALA A 68 -10.49 15.19 12.03
C ALA A 68 -9.98 16.43 12.79
N HIS A 69 -9.35 17.38 12.11
CA HIS A 69 -8.84 18.63 12.70
C HIS A 69 -9.82 19.81 12.54
N ASP A 70 -10.60 19.84 11.46
CA ASP A 70 -11.58 20.90 11.19
C ASP A 70 -12.94 20.57 11.81
N ALA A 71 -13.24 21.19 12.96
CA ALA A 71 -14.46 20.94 13.72
C ALA A 71 -15.76 21.36 13.00
N THR A 72 -15.68 22.22 11.99
CA THR A 72 -16.85 22.87 11.39
C THR A 72 -17.38 22.16 10.14
N PHE A 73 -16.61 21.26 9.49
CA PHE A 73 -17.01 20.57 8.24
C PHE A 73 -17.53 21.48 7.10
N ASP A 74 -17.32 22.80 7.19
CA ASP A 74 -17.90 23.82 6.31
C ASP A 74 -17.17 23.95 4.95
N ILE A 75 -15.93 23.47 4.88
CA ILE A 75 -15.15 23.42 3.63
C ILE A 75 -15.36 22.03 3.02
N GLU A 76 -15.82 21.97 1.77
CA GLU A 76 -15.91 20.72 1.02
C GLU A 76 -14.50 20.20 0.69
N LEU A 77 -14.03 19.21 1.47
CA LEU A 77 -12.70 18.63 1.37
C LEU A 77 -12.71 17.32 0.58
N SER A 78 -13.80 16.56 0.69
CA SER A 78 -14.02 15.36 -0.10
C SER A 78 -14.99 15.63 -1.25
N THR A 79 -14.71 15.01 -2.39
CA THR A 79 -15.60 15.01 -3.55
C THR A 79 -16.39 13.71 -3.65
N GLN A 80 -17.39 13.65 -4.53
CA GLN A 80 -18.08 12.41 -4.85
C GLN A 80 -17.12 11.33 -5.39
N GLU A 81 -16.09 11.73 -6.14
CA GLU A 81 -15.05 10.82 -6.65
C GLU A 81 -14.27 10.15 -5.51
N ASP A 82 -13.95 10.91 -4.45
CA ASP A 82 -13.26 10.37 -3.28
C ASP A 82 -14.10 9.31 -2.55
N ILE A 83 -15.42 9.57 -2.42
CA ILE A 83 -16.38 8.64 -1.81
C ILE A 83 -16.49 7.35 -2.62
N ASP A 84 -16.70 7.48 -3.93
CA ASP A 84 -16.86 6.34 -4.83
C ASP A 84 -15.59 5.50 -4.89
N TRP A 85 -14.43 6.15 -4.89
CA TRP A 85 -13.14 5.47 -4.84
C TRP A 85 -12.96 4.68 -3.53
N VAL A 86 -13.28 5.26 -2.37
CA VAL A 86 -13.20 4.57 -1.07
C VAL A 86 -14.11 3.34 -1.03
N ARG A 87 -15.35 3.47 -1.54
CA ARG A 87 -16.32 2.36 -1.63
C ARG A 87 -15.81 1.23 -2.52
N ASP A 88 -15.37 1.57 -3.74
CA ASP A 88 -14.81 0.58 -4.67
C ASP A 88 -13.58 -0.11 -4.09
N PHE A 89 -12.71 0.64 -3.40
CA PHE A 89 -11.53 0.06 -2.78
C PHE A 89 -11.85 -0.86 -1.59
N TYR A 90 -12.80 -0.47 -0.74
CA TYR A 90 -13.35 -1.35 0.30
C TYR A 90 -13.87 -2.66 -0.31
N ASP A 91 -14.65 -2.59 -1.39
CA ASP A 91 -15.17 -3.77 -2.08
C ASP A 91 -14.05 -4.62 -2.69
N LYS A 92 -12.98 -4.01 -3.20
CA LYS A 92 -11.81 -4.77 -3.69
C LYS A 92 -11.14 -5.56 -2.57
N ILE A 93 -10.95 -4.97 -1.39
CA ILE A 93 -10.40 -5.69 -0.22
C ILE A 93 -11.33 -6.82 0.20
N LEU A 94 -12.62 -6.54 0.33
CA LEU A 94 -13.62 -7.53 0.75
C LEU A 94 -13.65 -8.76 -0.16
N HIS A 95 -13.43 -8.55 -1.46
CA HIS A 95 -13.41 -9.62 -2.47
C HIS A 95 -12.00 -10.12 -2.81
N THR A 96 -10.96 -9.72 -2.06
CA THR A 96 -9.57 -10.16 -2.27
C THR A 96 -9.08 -9.88 -3.71
N ARG A 97 -9.47 -8.71 -4.24
CA ARG A 97 -9.10 -8.18 -5.57
C ARG A 97 -8.22 -6.94 -5.49
N ASP A 98 -7.83 -6.53 -4.28
CA ASP A 98 -6.95 -5.40 -4.03
C ASP A 98 -5.47 -5.72 -4.38
N PRO A 99 -4.60 -4.71 -4.54
CA PRO A 99 -3.22 -4.94 -4.96
C PRO A 99 -2.40 -5.87 -4.05
N LEU A 100 -2.59 -5.81 -2.71
CA LEU A 100 -1.84 -6.68 -1.79
C LEU A 100 -2.31 -8.13 -1.88
N ALA A 101 -3.60 -8.36 -2.14
CA ALA A 101 -4.10 -9.69 -2.48
C ALA A 101 -3.51 -10.23 -3.79
N LEU A 102 -3.38 -9.38 -4.83
CA LEU A 102 -2.74 -9.76 -6.08
C LEU A 102 -1.25 -10.09 -5.89
N ARG A 103 -0.52 -9.29 -5.09
CA ARG A 103 0.85 -9.59 -4.68
C ARG A 103 0.95 -10.97 -4.05
N TYR A 104 0.11 -11.25 -3.05
CA TYR A 104 0.11 -12.54 -2.35
C TYR A 104 -0.10 -13.71 -3.31
N GLN A 105 -0.99 -13.57 -4.31
CA GLN A 105 -1.20 -14.60 -5.33
C GLN A 105 0.02 -14.84 -6.22
N MET A 106 0.81 -13.80 -6.51
CA MET A 106 2.03 -13.90 -7.33
C MET A 106 3.19 -14.56 -6.58
N GLU A 107 3.27 -14.35 -5.27
CA GLU A 107 4.33 -14.90 -4.41
C GLU A 107 4.07 -16.36 -4.02
N GLN A 108 2.83 -16.83 -4.16
CA GLN A 108 2.49 -18.24 -3.91
C GLN A 108 3.16 -19.14 -4.96
N PRO A 109 3.87 -20.20 -4.55
CA PRO A 109 4.37 -21.20 -5.49
C PRO A 109 3.18 -21.79 -6.24
N ARG A 110 3.19 -21.71 -7.58
CA ARG A 110 2.12 -22.24 -8.44
C ARG A 110 1.94 -23.74 -8.22
N LYS A 111 1.09 -24.13 -7.27
CA LYS A 111 0.78 -25.54 -6.99
C LYS A 111 -0.10 -26.20 -8.06
N ASN A 112 -0.59 -25.44 -9.05
CA ASN A 112 -1.72 -25.86 -9.90
C ASN A 112 -1.49 -25.78 -11.43
N GLU A 113 -0.26 -25.86 -11.93
CA GLU A 113 -0.03 -26.04 -13.39
C GLU A 113 0.11 -27.52 -13.80
N ALA A 114 0.12 -28.48 -12.87
CA ALA A 114 0.28 -29.91 -13.16
C ALA A 114 -1.03 -30.69 -13.40
N LYS A 115 -2.22 -30.06 -13.46
CA LYS A 115 -3.51 -30.78 -13.55
C LYS A 115 -4.44 -30.34 -14.68
N LYS A 116 -3.87 -29.92 -15.81
CA LYS A 116 -4.63 -29.69 -17.06
C LYS A 116 -3.94 -30.24 -18.31
N VAL A 117 -3.31 -31.41 -18.23
CA VAL A 117 -2.97 -32.23 -19.42
C VAL A 117 -3.10 -33.72 -19.07
N HIS A 118 -4.31 -34.17 -18.72
CA HIS A 118 -4.63 -35.59 -18.85
C HIS A 118 -6.15 -35.79 -18.95
N ASP A 119 -6.69 -35.46 -20.12
CA ASP A 119 -7.85 -36.20 -20.63
C ASP A 119 -7.63 -36.50 -22.11
N SER A 120 -6.73 -37.47 -22.35
CA SER A 120 -6.61 -38.19 -23.62
C SER A 120 -5.95 -39.53 -23.32
N SER A 121 -6.72 -40.48 -22.78
CA SER A 121 -6.33 -41.89 -22.83
C SER A 121 -6.99 -42.47 -24.06
N THR A 122 -6.23 -42.99 -25.04
CA THR A 122 -6.03 -44.43 -25.31
C THR A 122 -5.36 -44.46 -26.71
N LYS A 123 -4.23 -45.10 -27.07
CA LYS A 123 -3.56 -46.35 -26.67
C LYS A 123 -2.19 -46.47 -27.38
N GLN A 124 -1.32 -47.34 -26.83
CA GLN A 124 -0.16 -48.05 -27.44
C GLN A 124 1.17 -47.28 -27.59
N THR A 125 2.39 -47.83 -27.46
CA THR A 125 2.98 -49.07 -26.89
C THR A 125 4.51 -48.94 -27.12
N SER A 126 5.33 -49.31 -26.12
CA SER A 126 6.71 -49.85 -26.18
C SER A 126 7.97 -49.00 -26.53
N GLN A 127 8.93 -49.12 -25.60
CA GLN A 127 10.36 -49.50 -25.75
C GLN A 127 11.50 -48.44 -25.82
N SER A 128 12.39 -48.59 -24.82
CA SER A 128 13.87 -48.64 -24.90
C SER A 128 14.73 -47.40 -24.55
N SER A 129 15.41 -47.54 -23.41
CA SER A 129 16.85 -47.32 -23.12
C SER A 129 17.52 -45.95 -23.37
N GLN A 130 18.08 -45.35 -22.31
CA GLN A 130 19.54 -45.13 -22.08
C GLN A 130 19.82 -43.94 -21.13
N THR A 131 21.02 -44.01 -20.54
CA THR A 131 21.57 -43.33 -19.35
C THR A 131 22.24 -41.96 -19.59
N MET A 132 22.10 -41.05 -18.61
CA MET A 132 22.96 -39.94 -18.05
C MET A 132 24.18 -39.40 -18.86
N PRO A 133 24.54 -38.07 -18.83
CA PRO A 133 25.04 -37.40 -17.61
C PRO A 133 24.77 -35.88 -17.41
N ILE A 134 25.21 -35.42 -16.23
CA ILE A 134 25.26 -34.09 -15.59
C ILE A 134 25.90 -32.97 -16.45
N ASN A 135 25.40 -31.73 -16.35
CA ASN A 135 26.28 -30.56 -16.41
C ASN A 135 25.88 -29.43 -15.43
N ARG A 136 26.92 -28.87 -14.79
CA ARG A 136 26.97 -27.82 -13.77
C ARG A 136 27.30 -26.47 -14.42
N THR A 137 27.23 -25.41 -13.61
CA THR A 137 27.81 -24.06 -13.72
C THR A 137 27.03 -22.94 -14.42
N GLY A 138 26.88 -21.85 -13.67
CA GLY A 138 26.29 -20.56 -14.06
C GLY A 138 26.01 -19.67 -12.84
N GLN A 139 26.95 -19.58 -11.90
CA GLN A 139 26.91 -18.66 -10.76
C GLN A 139 27.51 -17.32 -11.25
N GLY A 140 26.70 -16.26 -11.22
CA GLY A 140 27.07 -14.93 -11.72
C GLY A 140 26.25 -13.86 -10.99
N VAL A 141 26.60 -13.65 -9.74
CA VAL A 141 26.10 -12.63 -8.82
C VAL A 141 26.26 -11.24 -9.46
N ASN A 142 25.15 -10.51 -9.62
CA ASN A 142 25.12 -9.07 -9.90
C ASN A 142 24.62 -8.31 -8.65
N GLU A 143 25.27 -8.52 -7.49
CA GLU A 143 24.94 -7.84 -6.22
C GLU A 143 25.39 -6.37 -6.17
N ASP A 144 26.33 -5.97 -7.04
CA ASP A 144 27.04 -4.69 -6.89
C ASP A 144 26.25 -3.47 -7.38
N LYS A 145 25.22 -3.66 -8.22
CA LYS A 145 24.32 -2.57 -8.66
C LYS A 145 23.06 -2.44 -7.80
N PHE A 146 22.61 -3.54 -7.20
CA PHE A 146 21.39 -3.59 -6.38
C PHE A 146 21.58 -2.82 -5.07
N THR A 147 22.72 -3.02 -4.39
CA THR A 147 23.04 -2.36 -3.12
C THR A 147 23.30 -0.85 -3.22
N ARG A 148 23.77 -0.36 -4.37
CA ARG A 148 24.05 1.07 -4.56
C ARG A 148 22.79 1.91 -4.78
N MET A 149 21.73 1.32 -5.34
CA MET A 149 20.49 2.02 -5.63
C MET A 149 19.57 2.12 -4.40
N ASP A 150 19.53 1.07 -3.58
CA ASP A 150 18.78 1.06 -2.31
C ASP A 150 19.30 2.12 -1.32
N ASN A 151 20.61 2.31 -1.24
CA ASN A 151 21.21 3.33 -0.37
C ASN A 151 20.88 4.77 -0.81
N GLN A 152 20.64 5.00 -2.10
CA GLN A 152 20.28 6.33 -2.60
C GLN A 152 18.82 6.69 -2.28
N ILE A 153 17.93 5.70 -2.15
CA ILE A 153 16.50 5.90 -1.85
C ILE A 153 16.25 6.01 -0.33
N ARG A 154 16.96 5.25 0.52
CA ARG A 154 16.90 5.40 1.99
C ARG A 154 17.21 6.82 2.45
N HIS A 155 18.11 7.52 1.76
CA HIS A 155 18.46 8.90 2.07
C HIS A 155 17.37 9.93 1.68
N GLY A 156 16.43 9.57 0.80
CA GLY A 156 15.27 10.39 0.42
C GLY A 156 14.10 10.27 1.39
N LEU A 157 13.88 9.09 1.96
CA LEU A 157 12.79 8.82 2.90
C LEU A 157 13.04 9.46 4.28
N GLU A 158 14.30 9.46 4.74
CA GLU A 158 14.69 10.13 5.99
C GLU A 158 14.52 11.66 5.94
N LYS A 159 14.75 12.28 4.77
CA LYS A 159 14.55 13.73 4.60
C LYS A 159 13.10 14.14 4.80
N ASN A 160 12.15 13.32 4.35
CA ASN A 160 10.72 13.59 4.48
C ASN A 160 10.21 13.34 5.90
N LYS A 161 10.75 12.34 6.60
CA LYS A 161 10.46 12.09 8.03
C LYS A 161 11.00 13.21 8.91
N ILE A 162 12.23 13.67 8.67
CA ILE A 162 12.85 14.79 9.40
C ILE A 162 12.12 16.11 9.10
N ALA A 163 11.73 16.36 7.84
CA ALA A 163 10.95 17.55 7.49
C ALA A 163 9.58 17.57 8.17
N GLY A 164 8.88 16.43 8.24
CA GLY A 164 7.62 16.30 8.96
C GLY A 164 7.78 16.57 10.46
N LEU A 165 8.81 16.00 11.11
CA LEU A 165 9.12 16.25 12.52
C LEU A 165 9.51 17.72 12.77
N ALA A 166 10.30 18.32 11.87
CA ALA A 166 10.70 19.72 11.99
C ALA A 166 9.51 20.68 11.87
N MET A 167 8.57 20.39 10.95
CA MET A 167 7.34 21.17 10.78
C MET A 167 6.43 21.09 12.00
N THR A 168 6.28 19.90 12.62
CA THR A 168 5.47 19.76 13.84
C THR A 168 6.10 20.48 15.04
N ILE A 169 7.42 20.40 15.22
CA ILE A 169 8.13 21.13 16.27
C ILE A 169 7.99 22.64 16.08
N PHE A 170 8.11 23.15 14.84
CA PHE A 170 7.98 24.57 14.56
C PHE A 170 6.59 25.12 14.91
N ILE A 171 5.52 24.37 14.61
CA ILE A 171 4.14 24.74 14.96
C ILE A 171 3.96 24.81 16.48
N VAL A 172 4.45 23.81 17.23
CA VAL A 172 4.38 23.80 18.70
C VAL A 172 5.13 24.99 19.29
N LEU A 173 6.30 25.31 18.76
CA LEU A 173 7.13 26.42 19.23
C LEU A 173 6.42 27.78 19.02
N ILE A 174 5.77 27.97 17.87
CA ILE A 174 4.95 29.18 17.62
C ILE A 174 3.81 29.30 18.62
N VAL A 175 3.07 28.21 18.88
CA VAL A 175 1.93 28.23 19.84
C VAL A 175 2.40 28.61 21.24
N VAL A 176 3.54 28.07 21.70
CA VAL A 176 4.12 28.40 23.01
C VAL A 176 4.51 29.88 23.09
N ILE A 177 5.15 30.43 22.05
CA ILE A 177 5.52 31.85 22.00
C ILE A 177 4.28 32.74 22.09
N VAL A 178 3.22 32.44 21.33
CA VAL A 178 1.98 33.22 21.35
C VAL A 178 1.33 33.21 22.74
N LEU A 179 1.31 32.06 23.41
CA LEU A 179 0.78 31.95 24.77
C LEU A 179 1.58 32.78 25.78
N VAL A 180 2.92 32.75 25.70
CA VAL A 180 3.79 33.55 26.59
C VAL A 180 3.57 35.05 26.35
N LEU A 181 3.46 35.48 25.10
CA LEU A 181 3.19 36.89 24.78
C LEU A 181 1.82 37.34 25.30
N LEU A 182 0.79 36.50 25.20
CA LEU A 182 -0.54 36.80 25.75
C LEU A 182 -0.51 36.96 27.27
N VAL A 183 0.23 36.11 27.98
CA VAL A 183 0.37 36.19 29.44
C VAL A 183 1.19 37.40 29.88
N LEU A 184 2.12 37.88 29.06
CA LEU A 184 2.92 39.08 29.37
C LEU A 184 2.19 40.40 29.10
N VAL A 185 1.12 40.37 28.31
CA VAL A 185 0.33 41.56 27.92
C VAL A 185 -0.91 41.74 28.82
N VAL A 186 -1.22 40.74 29.66
CA VAL A 186 -2.29 40.76 30.69
C VAL A 186 -1.70 41.06 32.06
#